data_AF-A0A2D8XKM8-F1
#
_entry.id   AF-A0A2D8XKM8-F1
#
_cell.length_a   1.000
_cell.length_b   1.000
_cell.length_c   1.000
_cell.angle_alpha   90.00
_cell.angle_beta   90.00
_cell.angle_gamma   90.00
#
_symmetry.space_group_name_H-M   'P 1'
#
loop_
_entity.id
_entity.type
_entity.pdbx_description
1 polymer ?
#
loop_
_entity_poly.entity_id
_entity_poly.type
_entity_poly.pdbx_seq_one_letter_code
_entity_poly.pdbx_strand_id
1 'polypeptide(L)'
;MAHFAELNENNIVTRVIVVHNNELQNTDRSESELKGIDFCESLFGHRDWVQTSYNGNIRYNFAGQGYTYDEVNDAFYAPQPFASWSLDENFIWVAPIPMPEDDNIYAWDEENQEWKLVELTIE
;
A
#
# COMPACT_ATOMS: atom_id res chain seq x y z
N MET A 1 0.34 14.25 10.71
CA MET A 1 -0.02 12.90 11.20
C MET A 1 0.78 11.90 10.40
N ALA A 2 1.46 10.98 11.08
CA ALA A 2 2.19 9.89 10.48
C ALA A 2 1.30 8.64 10.39
N HIS A 3 1.56 7.75 9.45
CA HIS A 3 0.83 6.49 9.31
C HIS A 3 1.79 5.34 9.51
N PHE A 4 1.33 4.30 10.21
CA PHE A 4 2.11 3.09 10.46
C PHE A 4 1.30 1.88 10.05
N ALA A 5 1.92 1.04 9.22
CA ALA A 5 1.39 -0.23 8.77
C ALA A 5 1.90 -1.33 9.69
N GLU A 6 0.98 -2.10 10.28
CA GLU A 6 1.32 -3.29 11.04
C GLU A 6 1.53 -4.46 10.08
N LEU A 7 2.60 -5.23 10.26
CA LEU A 7 2.95 -6.38 9.44
C LEU A 7 2.77 -7.69 10.21
N ASN A 8 2.38 -8.74 9.49
CA ASN A 8 2.48 -10.11 10.00
C ASN A 8 3.84 -10.75 9.62
N GLU A 9 4.04 -12.01 10.02
CA GLU A 9 5.25 -12.79 9.76
C GLU A 9 5.63 -12.97 8.27
N ASN A 10 4.70 -12.70 7.34
CA ASN A 10 4.92 -12.77 5.89
C ASN A 10 5.05 -11.38 5.24
N ASN A 11 5.29 -10.33 6.04
CA ASN A 11 5.33 -8.94 5.60
C ASN A 11 4.04 -8.47 4.90
N ILE A 12 2.89 -9.01 5.32
CA ILE A 12 1.58 -8.57 4.86
C ILE A 12 0.99 -7.60 5.88
N VAL A 13 0.51 -6.46 5.38
CA VAL A 13 -0.11 -5.41 6.19
C VAL A 13 -1.44 -5.90 6.77
N THR A 14 -1.56 -5.93 8.09
CA THR A 14 -2.78 -6.35 8.80
C THR A 14 -3.70 -5.17 9.12
N ARG A 15 -3.12 -3.99 9.37
CA ARG A 15 -3.84 -2.72 9.52
C ARG A 15 -2.92 -1.52 9.32
N VAL A 16 -3.52 -0.35 9.14
CA VAL A 16 -2.82 0.94 9.15
C VAL A 16 -3.46 1.83 10.22
N ILE A 17 -2.62 2.44 11.06
CA ILE A 17 -3.07 3.39 12.08
C ILE A 17 -2.47 4.77 11.81
N VAL A 18 -3.09 5.79 12.39
CA VAL A 18 -2.61 7.16 12.36
C VAL A 18 -1.98 7.50 13.71
N VAL A 19 -0.72 7.93 13.69
CA VAL A 19 0.04 8.37 14.87
C VAL A 19 0.26 9.88 14.78
N HIS A 20 0.07 10.57 15.90
CA HIS A 20 0.33 12.01 15.95
C HIS A 20 1.84 12.28 15.89
N ASN A 21 2.27 13.30 15.13
CA ASN A 21 3.70 13.56 14.89
C ASN A 21 4.50 13.83 16.18
N ASN A 22 3.84 14.32 17.23
CA ASN A 22 4.47 14.53 18.54
C ASN A 22 5.10 13.24 19.12
N GLU A 23 4.53 12.07 18.82
CA GLU A 23 5.08 10.78 19.28
C GLU A 23 6.36 10.40 18.52
N LEU A 24 6.61 11.00 17.35
CA LEU A 24 7.80 10.75 16.53
C LEU A 24 8.94 11.72 16.82
N GLN A 25 8.71 12.80 17.58
CA GLN A 25 9.69 13.89 17.71
C GLN A 25 10.88 13.52 18.59
N ASN A 26 12.09 13.70 18.07
CA ASN A 26 13.35 13.73 18.79
C ASN A 26 13.52 15.00 19.62
N THR A 27 14.55 15.04 20.47
CA THR A 27 14.86 16.21 21.31
C THR A 27 15.17 17.47 20.49
N ASP A 28 15.65 17.30 19.25
CA ASP A 28 15.92 18.37 18.29
C ASP A 28 14.70 18.75 17.41
N ARG A 29 13.53 18.17 17.68
CA ARG A 29 12.28 18.29 16.92
C ARG A 29 12.26 17.63 15.55
N SER A 30 13.28 16.85 15.18
CA SER A 30 13.21 15.98 14.00
C SER A 30 12.25 14.80 14.24
N GLU A 31 11.60 14.28 13.20
CA GLU A 31 10.75 13.09 13.31
C GLU A 31 11.58 11.81 13.15
N SER A 32 11.23 10.78 13.92
CA SER A 32 11.90 9.48 13.93
C SER A 32 10.87 8.36 13.79
N GLU A 33 11.02 7.54 12.75
CA GLU A 33 10.22 6.34 12.55
C GLU A 33 10.34 5.39 13.75
N LEU A 34 11.55 5.23 14.31
CA LEU A 34 11.80 4.35 15.45
C LEU A 34 10.96 4.73 16.67
N LYS A 35 10.79 6.04 16.94
CA LYS A 35 9.92 6.51 18.04
C LYS A 35 8.45 6.20 17.78
N GLY A 36 8.02 6.30 16.52
CA GLY A 36 6.68 5.88 16.13
C GLY A 36 6.47 4.36 16.33
N ILE A 37 7.48 3.54 16.02
CA ILE A 37 7.46 2.10 16.30
C ILE A 37 7.41 1.85 17.82
N ASP A 38 8.21 2.55 18.62
CA ASP A 38 8.18 2.44 20.09
C ASP A 38 6.79 2.80 20.65
N PHE A 39 6.15 3.83 20.10
CA PHE A 39 4.78 4.20 20.45
C PHE A 39 3.78 3.08 20.08
N CYS A 40 3.89 2.49 18.88
CA CYS A 40 3.05 1.36 18.47
C CYS A 40 3.25 0.15 19.38
N GLU A 41 4.49 -0.17 19.75
CA GLU A 41 4.80 -1.23 20.71
C GLU A 41 4.16 -0.97 22.08
N SER A 42 4.18 0.27 22.56
CA SER A 42 3.53 0.61 23.84
C SER A 42 2.02 0.37 23.85
N LEU A 43 1.37 0.43 22.68
CA LEU A 43 -0.07 0.23 22.53
C LEU A 43 -0.45 -1.23 22.25
N PHE A 44 0.38 -1.96 21.50
CA PHE A 44 0.02 -3.27 20.95
C PHE A 44 0.92 -4.42 21.40
N GLY A 45 2.07 -4.12 22.01
CA GLY A 45 2.98 -5.11 22.61
C GLY A 45 3.95 -5.79 21.64
N HIS A 46 4.12 -5.27 20.43
CA HIS A 46 5.06 -5.78 19.42
C HIS A 46 5.54 -4.66 18.47
N ARG A 47 6.57 -4.94 17.65
CA ARG A 47 7.33 -3.93 16.89
C ARG A 47 7.22 -4.05 15.37
N ASP A 48 6.36 -4.92 14.87
CA ASP A 48 6.20 -5.19 13.43
C ASP A 48 5.39 -4.07 12.77
N TRP A 49 6.00 -2.89 12.73
CA TRP A 49 5.40 -1.65 12.25
C TRP A 49 6.36 -0.93 11.33
N VAL A 50 5.85 -0.49 10.19
CA VAL A 50 6.62 0.29 9.20
C VAL A 50 5.87 1.56 8.88
N GLN A 51 6.57 2.70 8.89
CA GLN A 51 5.95 3.98 8.55
C GLN A 51 5.57 4.02 7.07
N THR A 52 4.37 4.50 6.77
CA THR A 52 3.90 4.69 5.40
C THR A 52 3.45 6.14 5.17
N SER A 53 3.44 6.59 3.92
CA SER A 53 3.05 7.96 3.55
C SER A 53 1.82 7.95 2.66
N TYR A 54 0.78 8.64 3.11
CA TYR A 54 -0.44 8.86 2.33
C TYR A 54 -0.15 9.54 0.97
N ASN A 55 0.91 10.33 0.89
CA ASN A 55 1.31 11.05 -0.33
C ASN A 55 2.38 10.31 -1.15
N GLY A 56 2.76 9.08 -0.80
CA GLY A 56 3.78 8.31 -1.54
C GLY A 56 5.22 8.85 -1.43
N ASN A 57 5.48 9.82 -0.55
CA ASN A 57 6.82 10.42 -0.39
C ASN A 57 7.90 9.44 0.11
N ILE A 58 7.51 8.35 0.76
CA ILE A 58 8.39 7.27 1.19
C ILE A 58 7.75 5.95 0.79
N ARG A 59 8.57 4.95 0.50
CA ARG A 59 8.16 3.57 0.26
C ARG A 59 7.19 3.36 -0.90
N TYR A 60 7.30 4.22 -1.91
CA TYR A 60 6.54 4.25 -3.17
C TYR A 60 5.02 4.44 -3.00
N ASN A 61 4.36 3.51 -2.32
CA ASN A 61 2.91 3.48 -2.18
C ASN A 61 2.48 3.61 -0.71
N PHE A 62 1.29 4.17 -0.52
CA PHE A 62 0.63 4.10 0.78
C PHE A 62 0.21 2.66 1.06
N ALA A 63 0.52 2.17 2.26
CA ALA A 63 0.15 0.82 2.66
C ALA A 63 -1.38 0.70 2.80
N GLY A 64 -1.93 -0.41 2.32
CA GLY A 64 -3.31 -0.83 2.57
C GLY A 64 -3.35 -2.17 3.26
N GLN A 65 -4.45 -2.50 3.93
CA GLN A 65 -4.63 -3.84 4.48
C GLN A 65 -4.52 -4.89 3.36
N GLY A 66 -3.74 -5.95 3.60
CA GLY A 66 -3.43 -6.99 2.64
C GLY A 66 -2.25 -6.67 1.72
N TYR A 67 -1.68 -5.47 1.75
CA TYR A 67 -0.52 -5.12 0.94
C TYR A 67 0.72 -5.87 1.44
N THR A 68 1.64 -6.14 0.52
CA THR A 68 2.96 -6.66 0.85
C THR A 68 3.91 -5.49 1.10
N TYR A 69 4.73 -5.61 2.13
CA TYR A 69 5.93 -4.81 2.32
C TYR A 69 7.16 -5.57 1.83
N ASP A 70 7.84 -5.00 0.85
CA ASP A 70 9.10 -5.53 0.32
C ASP A 70 10.27 -4.78 0.95
N GLU A 71 10.91 -5.44 1.91
CA GLU A 71 12.07 -4.92 2.64
C GLU A 71 13.29 -4.66 1.74
N VAL A 72 13.45 -5.40 0.65
CA VAL A 72 14.61 -5.27 -0.23
C VAL A 72 14.53 -3.97 -1.04
N ASN A 73 13.33 -3.66 -1.50
CA ASN A 73 13.07 -2.45 -2.28
C ASN A 73 12.54 -1.27 -1.44
N ASP A 74 12.31 -1.48 -0.14
CA ASP A 74 11.67 -0.54 0.77
C ASP A 74 10.35 -0.02 0.18
N ALA A 75 9.45 -0.92 -0.23
CA ALA A 75 8.24 -0.57 -0.97
C ALA A 75 6.99 -1.31 -0.48
N PHE A 76 5.83 -0.64 -0.56
CA PHE A 76 4.53 -1.30 -0.41
C PHE A 76 3.89 -1.56 -1.77
N TYR A 77 3.18 -2.66 -1.92
CA TYR A 77 2.31 -2.91 -3.07
C TYR A 77 1.11 -3.78 -2.72
N ALA A 78 0.03 -3.60 -3.47
CA ALA A 78 -1.19 -4.38 -3.32
C ALA A 78 -0.95 -5.86 -3.66
N PRO A 79 -1.82 -6.79 -3.24
CA PRO A 79 -1.87 -8.13 -3.81
C PRO A 79 -2.02 -8.06 -5.34
N GLN A 80 -1.41 -9.01 -6.04
CA GLN A 80 -1.55 -9.13 -7.49
C GLN A 80 -3.05 -9.26 -7.86
N PRO A 81 -3.62 -8.32 -8.65
CA PRO A 81 -5.04 -8.36 -9.01
C PRO A 81 -5.39 -9.55 -9.90
N PHE A 82 -4.52 -9.82 -10.88
CA PHE A 82 -4.67 -10.91 -11.84
C PHE A 82 -3.29 -11.48 -12.23
N ALA A 83 -3.23 -12.76 -12.57
CA ALA A 83 -1.98 -13.45 -12.84
C ALA A 83 -1.21 -12.88 -14.06
N SER A 84 -1.94 -12.33 -15.04
CA SER A 84 -1.36 -11.69 -16.23
C SER A 84 -0.74 -10.32 -15.97
N TRP A 85 -1.03 -9.69 -14.83
CA TRP A 85 -0.51 -8.35 -14.52
C TRP A 85 0.89 -8.46 -13.95
N SER A 86 1.78 -7.54 -14.36
CA SER A 86 3.14 -7.45 -13.84
C SER A 86 3.32 -6.22 -12.98
N LEU A 87 4.16 -6.33 -11.96
CA LEU A 87 4.53 -5.21 -11.11
C LEU A 87 5.57 -4.36 -11.85
N ASP A 88 5.32 -3.06 -11.97
CA ASP A 88 6.26 -2.13 -12.59
C ASP A 88 7.37 -1.66 -11.63
N GLU A 89 8.23 -0.76 -12.10
CA GLU A 89 9.32 -0.19 -11.29
C GLU A 89 8.85 0.72 -10.14
N ASN A 90 7.58 1.13 -10.14
CA ASN A 90 6.95 1.95 -9.10
C ASN A 90 6.12 1.09 -8.13
N PHE A 91 6.21 -0.24 -8.23
CA PHE A 91 5.45 -1.18 -7.40
C PHE A 91 3.93 -1.04 -7.60
N ILE A 92 3.51 -0.71 -8.83
CA ILE A 92 2.12 -0.66 -9.25
C ILE A 92 1.86 -1.81 -10.23
N TRP A 93 0.75 -2.52 -10.04
CA TRP A 93 0.36 -3.60 -10.95
C TRP A 93 -0.17 -3.01 -12.26
N VAL A 94 0.39 -3.47 -13.38
CA VAL A 94 0.04 -3.03 -14.73
C VAL A 94 -0.47 -4.21 -15.54
N ALA A 95 -1.61 -4.02 -16.20
CA ALA A 95 -2.18 -4.99 -17.13
C ALA A 95 -1.29 -5.12 -18.39
N PRO A 96 -1.22 -6.30 -19.02
CA PRO A 96 -0.43 -6.48 -20.25
C PRO A 96 -0.97 -5.67 -21.44
N ILE A 97 -2.27 -5.36 -21.43
CA ILE A 97 -2.93 -4.49 -22.42
C ILE A 97 -3.43 -3.24 -21.70
N PRO A 98 -3.07 -2.02 -22.17
CA PRO A 98 -3.58 -0.77 -21.60
C PRO A 98 -5.11 -0.70 -21.68
N MET A 99 -5.73 -0.15 -20.64
CA MET A 99 -7.17 0.15 -20.65
C MET A 99 -7.46 1.20 -21.73
N PRO A 100 -8.57 1.09 -22.47
CA PRO A 100 -8.99 2.12 -23.41
C PRO A 100 -9.11 3.50 -22.75
N GLU A 101 -8.64 4.54 -23.44
CA GLU A 101 -8.70 5.94 -22.98
C GLU A 101 -10.00 6.60 -23.46
N ASP A 102 -11.14 6.16 -22.92
CA ASP A 102 -12.43 6.81 -23.13
C ASP A 102 -13.23 6.91 -21.80
N ASP A 103 -14.42 7.52 -21.86
CA ASP A 103 -15.26 7.74 -20.66
C ASP A 103 -16.04 6.50 -20.22
N ASN A 104 -15.76 5.33 -20.80
CA ASN A 104 -16.45 4.10 -20.45
C ASN A 104 -15.81 3.39 -19.24
N ILE A 105 -16.58 2.49 -18.63
CA ILE A 105 -16.10 1.63 -17.53
C ILE A 105 -15.74 0.27 -18.10
N TYR A 106 -14.53 -0.20 -17.82
CA TYR A 106 -14.07 -1.53 -18.22
C TYR A 106 -13.76 -2.41 -17.01
N ALA A 107 -13.94 -3.71 -17.18
CA ALA A 107 -13.43 -4.74 -16.30
C ALA A 107 -12.41 -5.59 -17.06
N TRP A 108 -11.31 -5.97 -16.41
CA TRP A 108 -10.31 -6.85 -16.99
C TRP A 108 -10.85 -8.29 -17.05
N ASP A 109 -10.87 -8.89 -18.23
CA ASP A 109 -11.12 -10.31 -18.43
C ASP A 109 -9.78 -11.05 -18.48
N GLU A 110 -9.47 -11.76 -17.41
CA GLU A 110 -8.22 -12.51 -17.28
C GLU A 110 -8.13 -13.73 -18.20
N GLU A 111 -9.25 -14.37 -18.54
CA GLU A 111 -9.26 -15.57 -19.39
C GLU A 111 -8.93 -15.22 -20.84
N ASN A 112 -9.48 -14.09 -21.32
CA ASN A 112 -9.29 -13.62 -22.69
C ASN A 112 -8.18 -12.56 -22.81
N GLN A 113 -7.64 -12.09 -21.68
CA GLN A 113 -6.64 -11.03 -21.59
C GLN A 113 -7.06 -9.75 -22.32
N GLU A 114 -8.29 -9.30 -22.08
CA GLU A 114 -8.86 -8.10 -22.72
C GLU A 114 -9.71 -7.27 -21.76
N TRP A 115 -9.93 -5.99 -22.08
CA TRP A 115 -10.83 -5.12 -21.35
C TRP A 115 -12.26 -5.26 -21.87
N LYS A 116 -13.21 -5.65 -21.00
CA LYS A 116 -14.63 -5.76 -21.33
C LYS A 116 -15.41 -4.56 -20.82
N LEU A 117 -16.19 -3.94 -21.72
CA LEU A 117 -17.08 -2.84 -21.40
C LEU A 117 -18.12 -3.29 -20.36
N VAL A 118 -18.25 -2.56 -19.27
CA VAL A 118 -19.26 -2.77 -18.25
C VAL A 118 -20.49 -1.94 -18.61
N GLU A 119 -21.52 -2.60 -19.12
CA GLU A 119 -22.80 -1.94 -19.39
C GLU A 119 -23.57 -1.76 -18.07
N LEU A 120 -23.78 -0.51 -17.65
CA LEU A 120 -24.64 -0.20 -16.51
C LEU A 120 -26.10 -0.47 -16.90
N THR A 121 -26.61 -1.65 -16.57
CA THR A 121 -28.04 -1.92 -16.63
C THR A 121 -28.69 -1.30 -15.40
N ILE A 122 -29.37 -0.17 -15.58
CA ILE A 122 -30.27 0.38 -14.55
C ILE A 122 -31.60 -0.35 -14.72
N GLU A 123 -31.87 -1.33 -13.85
CA GLU A 123 -33.23 -1.88 -13.66
C GLU A 123 -34.09 -0.95 -12.79
#